data_AF-A0A4Q5NY74-F1
#
_entry.id   AF-A0A4Q5NY74-F1
#
_cell.length_a   1.000
_cell.length_b   1.000
_cell.length_c   1.000
_cell.angle_alpha   90.00
_cell.angle_beta   90.00
_cell.angle_gamma   90.00
#
_symmetry.space_group_name_H-M   'P 1'
#
loop_
_entity.id
_entity.type
_entity.pdbx_description
1 polymer ?
#
loop_
_entity_poly.entity_id
_entity_poly.type
_entity_poly.pdbx_seq_one_letter_code
_entity_poly.pdbx_strand_id
1 'polypeptide(L)'
;LLEHLGKLGFRKPAMVAQTVQHWMLDDDYRALRVESTRQAFLDFVPLLIVGLADAEEPDSAVIAFDRFLQALQRGGRLISLLSQNRDLVALVALVLGAAPRLADMLARQPQLVDGLIDPRFFGAMPDRRELSLRLAATLEDANSYEEFLDRLRLFGQESLFLIGTRILSGTVTAPQASTAFADVAEGIAQTLHGLVLDQFVAQHGRIKDQETAIIAMGRLGSREMTASSDLDLILIYDFDHDAPDSDGPRSLHGAQYFARLTQRLISAFTTRTNYGVLYDVDMRLRPSGRSGPLASRIDSFSDYQQTEAWTWEHMALTRARVISASPAFRAKVEAAIRDVLIRPREHGIIANDVAEMRQAIAEEKGEDDIWDIKYAAGGTVDIEFIAQYLQLVHAAEMPAILSVNTQQVLENAARLGVLSIEHAEVLRRAARLFNDLTQILRLCVSEGFKPESAGADLMRVLARVSNEPDFSSLEARVREIQSDVREVFKQIVEGEG
;
A
#
# COMPACT_ATOMS: atom_id res chain seq x y z
N LEU A 1 -22.24 14.73 -34.01
CA LEU A 1 -21.22 14.19 -33.08
C LEU A 1 -20.71 15.27 -32.12
N LEU A 2 -20.09 16.36 -32.59
CA LEU A 2 -19.52 17.41 -31.72
C LEU A 2 -20.51 17.99 -30.70
N GLU A 3 -21.73 18.32 -31.13
CA GLU A 3 -22.78 18.83 -30.24
C GLU A 3 -23.18 17.81 -29.16
N HIS A 4 -23.20 16.52 -29.50
CA HIS A 4 -23.49 15.45 -28.56
C HIS A 4 -22.38 15.28 -27.53
N LEU A 5 -21.11 15.30 -27.95
CA LEU A 5 -19.95 15.25 -27.05
C LEU A 5 -19.90 16.47 -26.12
N GLY A 6 -20.25 17.67 -26.61
CA GLY A 6 -20.38 18.85 -25.77
C GLY A 6 -21.48 18.70 -24.70
N LYS A 7 -22.63 18.09 -25.05
CA LYS A 7 -23.71 17.80 -24.10
C LYS A 7 -23.33 16.74 -23.07
N LEU A 8 -22.45 15.82 -23.42
CA LEU A 8 -21.90 14.81 -22.49
C LEU A 8 -20.86 15.38 -21.52
N GLY A 9 -20.36 16.62 -21.72
CA GLY A 9 -19.44 17.27 -20.79
C GLY A 9 -17.97 17.29 -21.23
N PHE A 10 -17.64 16.82 -22.44
CA PHE A 10 -16.27 16.93 -22.97
C PHE A 10 -15.91 18.40 -23.23
N ARG A 11 -14.75 18.86 -22.72
CA ARG A 11 -14.29 20.24 -22.88
C ARG A 11 -13.64 20.46 -24.26
N LYS A 12 -13.11 19.39 -24.88
CA LYS A 12 -12.50 19.41 -26.22
C LYS A 12 -13.22 18.45 -27.18
N PRO A 13 -14.52 18.67 -27.50
CA PRO A 13 -15.33 17.73 -28.28
C PRO A 13 -14.78 17.46 -29.69
N ALA A 14 -14.05 18.42 -30.29
CA ALA A 14 -13.38 18.21 -31.58
C ALA A 14 -12.22 17.21 -31.50
N MET A 15 -11.39 17.32 -30.46
CA MET A 15 -10.30 16.36 -30.21
C MET A 15 -10.87 14.98 -29.95
N VAL A 16 -11.88 14.88 -29.08
CA VAL A 16 -12.54 13.61 -28.77
C VAL A 16 -13.17 12.98 -30.01
N ALA A 17 -13.88 13.75 -30.83
CA ALA A 17 -14.46 13.25 -32.07
C ALA A 17 -13.38 12.74 -33.05
N GLN A 18 -12.26 13.44 -33.16
CA GLN A 18 -11.14 13.02 -34.01
C GLN A 18 -10.54 11.71 -33.50
N THR A 19 -10.25 11.61 -32.20
CA THR A 19 -9.71 10.39 -31.59
C THR A 19 -10.65 9.19 -31.77
N VAL A 20 -11.95 9.39 -31.52
CA VAL A 20 -12.96 8.33 -31.74
C VAL A 20 -13.04 7.95 -33.21
N GLN A 21 -12.96 8.90 -34.15
CA GLN A 21 -12.91 8.61 -35.57
C GLN A 21 -11.67 7.79 -35.94
N HIS A 22 -10.49 8.12 -35.39
CA HIS A 22 -9.28 7.34 -35.60
C HIS A 22 -9.46 5.89 -35.11
N TRP A 23 -10.07 5.67 -33.93
CA TRP A 23 -10.35 4.30 -33.44
C TRP A 23 -11.21 3.50 -34.42
N MET A 24 -12.16 4.15 -35.09
CA MET A 24 -13.13 3.50 -35.97
C MET A 24 -12.60 3.27 -37.39
N LEU A 25 -11.77 4.19 -37.91
CA LEU A 25 -11.44 4.26 -39.33
C LEU A 25 -10.00 3.87 -39.65
N ASP A 26 -9.06 4.04 -38.71
CA ASP A 26 -7.65 3.82 -38.99
C ASP A 26 -7.23 2.36 -38.72
N ASP A 27 -6.25 1.87 -39.48
CA ASP A 27 -5.63 0.54 -39.34
C ASP A 27 -4.34 0.58 -38.48
N ASP A 28 -4.07 1.72 -37.85
CA ASP A 28 -2.90 1.96 -37.00
C ASP A 28 -2.96 1.14 -35.71
N TYR A 29 -4.17 0.83 -35.21
CA TYR A 29 -4.36 -0.02 -34.05
C TYR A 29 -4.25 -1.49 -34.43
N ARG A 30 -3.10 -2.11 -34.09
CA ARG A 30 -2.82 -3.53 -34.38
C ARG A 30 -3.93 -4.46 -33.88
N ALA A 31 -4.50 -4.18 -32.70
CA ALA A 31 -5.59 -4.94 -32.13
C ALA A 31 -6.91 -4.88 -32.94
N LEU A 32 -7.13 -3.83 -33.73
CA LEU A 32 -8.38 -3.57 -34.47
C LEU A 32 -8.30 -3.92 -35.96
N ARG A 33 -7.16 -4.43 -36.45
CA ARG A 33 -6.99 -4.83 -37.87
C ARG A 33 -7.87 -5.99 -38.31
N VAL A 34 -8.33 -6.81 -37.37
CA VAL A 34 -9.22 -7.93 -37.66
C VAL A 34 -10.66 -7.42 -37.65
N GLU A 35 -11.37 -7.59 -38.76
CA GLU A 35 -12.72 -7.04 -38.96
C GLU A 35 -13.71 -7.45 -37.86
N SER A 36 -13.72 -8.73 -37.45
CA SER A 36 -14.59 -9.20 -36.36
C SER A 36 -14.29 -8.51 -35.02
N THR A 37 -13.00 -8.19 -34.77
CA THR A 37 -12.59 -7.46 -33.58
C THR A 37 -12.99 -5.99 -33.67
N ARG A 38 -12.82 -5.37 -34.84
CA ARG A 38 -13.27 -3.99 -35.10
C ARG A 38 -14.77 -3.86 -34.88
N GLN A 39 -15.57 -4.80 -35.38
CA GLN A 39 -17.02 -4.77 -35.19
C GLN A 39 -17.41 -4.91 -33.72
N ALA A 40 -16.82 -5.88 -33.00
CA ALA A 40 -17.03 -6.03 -31.56
C ALA A 40 -16.62 -4.77 -30.77
N PHE A 41 -15.54 -4.11 -31.18
CA PHE A 41 -15.11 -2.84 -30.60
C PHE A 41 -16.18 -1.75 -30.77
N LEU A 42 -16.70 -1.57 -32.00
CA LEU A 42 -17.73 -0.58 -32.30
C LEU A 42 -19.01 -0.78 -31.47
N ASP A 43 -19.36 -2.03 -31.13
CA ASP A 43 -20.57 -2.35 -30.36
C ASP A 43 -20.57 -1.72 -28.95
N PHE A 44 -19.41 -1.59 -28.29
CA PHE A 44 -19.33 -1.05 -26.93
C PHE A 44 -18.82 0.39 -26.84
N VAL A 45 -18.27 0.96 -27.91
CA VAL A 45 -17.75 2.35 -27.92
C VAL A 45 -18.77 3.37 -27.41
N PRO A 46 -20.07 3.33 -27.77
CA PRO A 46 -21.05 4.28 -27.24
C PRO A 46 -21.16 4.23 -25.71
N LEU A 47 -21.15 3.01 -25.13
CA LEU A 47 -21.20 2.84 -23.68
C LEU A 47 -19.91 3.35 -23.02
N LEU A 48 -18.75 3.05 -23.63
CA LEU A 48 -17.47 3.54 -23.16
C LEU A 48 -17.42 5.07 -23.13
N ILE A 49 -17.85 5.74 -24.21
CA ILE A 49 -17.82 7.21 -24.29
C ILE A 49 -18.73 7.86 -23.25
N VAL A 50 -19.91 7.27 -22.98
CA VAL A 50 -20.77 7.73 -21.89
C VAL A 50 -20.07 7.56 -20.54
N GLY A 51 -19.40 6.42 -20.30
CA GLY A 51 -18.65 6.21 -19.07
C GLY A 51 -17.44 7.13 -18.91
N LEU A 52 -16.71 7.43 -19.98
CA LEU A 52 -15.55 8.33 -19.94
C LEU A 52 -15.97 9.81 -19.79
N ALA A 53 -17.18 10.16 -20.19
CA ALA A 53 -17.75 11.50 -19.99
C ALA A 53 -17.97 11.83 -18.50
N ASP A 54 -18.11 10.83 -17.64
CA ASP A 54 -18.33 10.97 -16.20
C ASP A 54 -17.03 11.23 -15.39
N ALA A 55 -15.87 11.13 -16.04
CA ALA A 55 -14.55 11.30 -15.45
C ALA A 55 -14.28 12.72 -14.93
N GLU A 56 -13.25 12.86 -14.08
CA GLU A 56 -12.74 14.18 -13.65
C GLU A 56 -12.24 15.02 -14.84
N GLU A 57 -11.47 14.36 -15.70
CA GLU A 57 -10.97 14.92 -16.95
C GLU A 57 -11.43 14.04 -18.12
N PRO A 58 -12.66 14.23 -18.63
CA PRO A 58 -13.23 13.40 -19.69
C PRO A 58 -12.34 13.32 -20.94
N ASP A 59 -11.77 14.46 -21.34
CA ASP A 59 -10.85 14.52 -22.47
C ASP A 59 -9.57 13.69 -22.22
N SER A 60 -9.02 13.72 -21.01
CA SER A 60 -7.83 12.95 -20.62
C SER A 60 -8.14 11.45 -20.52
N ALA A 61 -9.34 11.08 -20.07
CA ALA A 61 -9.78 9.68 -19.99
C ALA A 61 -9.87 9.04 -21.39
N VAL A 62 -10.36 9.79 -22.39
CA VAL A 62 -10.34 9.38 -23.81
C VAL A 62 -8.90 9.20 -24.31
N ILE A 63 -7.99 10.13 -24.00
CA ILE A 63 -6.58 10.01 -24.37
C ILE A 63 -5.90 8.83 -23.67
N ALA A 64 -6.25 8.53 -22.43
CA ALA A 64 -5.75 7.36 -21.71
C ALA A 64 -6.19 6.05 -22.38
N PHE A 65 -7.46 5.95 -22.78
CA PHE A 65 -7.96 4.81 -23.54
C PHE A 65 -7.28 4.69 -24.91
N ASP A 66 -7.05 5.81 -25.59
CA ASP A 66 -6.32 5.85 -26.86
C ASP A 66 -4.90 5.28 -26.74
N ARG A 67 -4.15 5.74 -25.73
CA ARG A 67 -2.81 5.20 -25.42
C ARG A 67 -2.86 3.70 -25.11
N PHE A 68 -3.87 3.26 -24.38
CA PHE A 68 -4.11 1.84 -24.12
C PHE A 68 -4.32 1.03 -25.42
N LEU A 69 -5.16 1.51 -26.34
CA LEU A 69 -5.37 0.85 -27.64
C LEU A 69 -4.10 0.82 -28.49
N GLN A 70 -3.29 1.88 -28.47
CA GLN A 70 -2.01 1.94 -29.19
C GLN A 70 -1.01 0.91 -28.65
N ALA A 71 -0.97 0.72 -27.34
CA ALA A 71 -0.10 -0.26 -26.69
C ALA A 71 -0.59 -1.72 -26.89
N LEU A 72 -1.89 -1.91 -27.11
CA LEU A 72 -2.51 -3.23 -27.22
C LEU A 72 -2.09 -3.96 -28.51
N GLN A 73 -1.10 -4.86 -28.38
CA GLN A 73 -0.59 -5.65 -29.51
C GLN A 73 -1.56 -6.75 -29.95
N ARG A 74 -2.25 -7.38 -28.99
CA ARG A 74 -3.22 -8.46 -29.20
C ARG A 74 -4.45 -8.17 -28.36
N GLY A 75 -5.56 -7.78 -28.99
CA GLY A 75 -6.76 -7.33 -28.29
C GLY A 75 -8.03 -8.11 -28.57
N GLY A 76 -8.03 -9.05 -29.54
CA GLY A 76 -9.26 -9.71 -30.02
C GLY A 76 -10.11 -10.34 -28.91
N ARG A 77 -9.47 -11.11 -28.01
CA ARG A 77 -10.16 -11.74 -26.86
C ARG A 77 -10.75 -10.69 -25.92
N LEU A 78 -9.95 -9.69 -25.54
CA LEU A 78 -10.39 -8.63 -24.65
C LEU A 78 -11.57 -7.85 -25.24
N ILE A 79 -11.42 -7.38 -26.48
CA ILE A 79 -12.43 -6.57 -27.16
C ILE A 79 -13.73 -7.37 -27.33
N SER A 80 -13.63 -8.66 -27.68
CA SER A 80 -14.80 -9.54 -27.75
C SER A 80 -15.48 -9.74 -26.38
N LEU A 81 -14.74 -9.66 -25.28
CA LEU A 81 -15.31 -9.78 -23.94
C LEU A 81 -15.96 -8.47 -23.48
N LEU A 82 -15.33 -7.34 -23.77
CA LEU A 82 -15.91 -6.01 -23.53
C LEU A 82 -17.22 -5.83 -24.30
N SER A 83 -17.29 -6.29 -25.55
CA SER A 83 -18.53 -6.22 -26.33
C SER A 83 -19.67 -7.05 -25.77
N GLN A 84 -19.35 -8.11 -25.02
CA GLN A 84 -20.33 -9.02 -24.40
C GLN A 84 -20.66 -8.66 -22.95
N ASN A 85 -19.85 -7.80 -22.31
CA ASN A 85 -19.97 -7.49 -20.89
C ASN A 85 -19.95 -5.98 -20.63
N ARG A 86 -21.15 -5.40 -20.49
CA ARG A 86 -21.34 -3.97 -20.22
C ARG A 86 -20.74 -3.51 -18.88
N ASP A 87 -20.75 -4.37 -17.87
CA ASP A 87 -20.20 -4.05 -16.55
C ASP A 87 -18.67 -3.94 -16.62
N LEU A 88 -18.01 -4.77 -17.44
CA LEU A 88 -16.58 -4.67 -17.66
C LEU A 88 -16.20 -3.38 -18.42
N VAL A 89 -17.03 -2.94 -19.37
CA VAL A 89 -16.86 -1.64 -20.06
C VAL A 89 -16.99 -0.49 -19.07
N ALA A 90 -18.00 -0.52 -18.20
CA ALA A 90 -18.18 0.48 -17.15
C ALA A 90 -17.01 0.49 -16.16
N LEU A 91 -16.47 -0.68 -15.81
CA LEU A 91 -15.29 -0.80 -14.94
C LEU A 91 -14.04 -0.22 -15.59
N VAL A 92 -13.79 -0.49 -16.87
CA VAL A 92 -12.68 0.11 -17.62
C VAL A 92 -12.83 1.63 -17.69
N ALA A 93 -14.03 2.13 -17.97
CA ALA A 93 -14.31 3.57 -17.96
C ALA A 93 -14.04 4.19 -16.58
N LEU A 94 -14.50 3.54 -15.51
CA LEU A 94 -14.26 3.99 -14.13
C LEU A 94 -12.77 4.01 -13.78
N VAL A 95 -12.01 2.97 -14.16
CA VAL A 95 -10.55 2.93 -13.97
C VAL A 95 -9.87 4.11 -14.69
N LEU A 96 -10.26 4.38 -15.94
CA LEU A 96 -9.66 5.43 -16.74
C LEU A 96 -10.09 6.84 -16.31
N GLY A 97 -11.29 6.97 -15.77
CA GLY A 97 -11.90 8.25 -15.42
C GLY A 97 -11.69 8.68 -13.96
N ALA A 98 -11.55 7.73 -13.03
CA ALA A 98 -11.45 8.00 -11.61
C ALA A 98 -10.10 7.61 -11.00
N ALA A 99 -9.31 6.76 -11.64
CA ALA A 99 -8.05 6.25 -11.09
C ALA A 99 -6.86 6.44 -12.05
N PRO A 100 -6.29 7.66 -12.14
CA PRO A 100 -5.18 7.99 -13.03
C PRO A 100 -3.99 7.03 -12.92
N ARG A 101 -3.69 6.54 -11.71
CA ARG A 101 -2.61 5.57 -11.50
C ARG A 101 -2.90 4.23 -12.17
N LEU A 102 -4.12 3.71 -12.02
CA LEU A 102 -4.53 2.48 -12.68
C LEU A 102 -4.63 2.67 -14.20
N ALA A 103 -5.11 3.82 -14.65
CA ALA A 103 -5.16 4.20 -16.05
C ALA A 103 -3.75 4.20 -16.70
N ASP A 104 -2.76 4.79 -16.02
CA ASP A 104 -1.38 4.81 -16.49
C ASP A 104 -0.73 3.43 -16.48
N MET A 105 -1.04 2.59 -15.48
CA MET A 105 -0.62 1.18 -15.47
C MET A 105 -1.19 0.44 -16.68
N LEU A 106 -2.47 0.62 -16.96
CA LEU A 106 -3.15 -0.01 -18.09
C LEU A 106 -2.58 0.44 -19.44
N ALA A 107 -2.34 1.75 -19.59
CA ALA A 107 -1.78 2.31 -20.82
C ALA A 107 -0.35 1.80 -21.09
N ARG A 108 0.45 1.59 -20.04
CA ARG A 108 1.80 1.04 -20.16
C ARG A 108 1.82 -0.47 -20.36
N GLN A 109 0.87 -1.18 -19.76
CA GLN A 109 0.82 -2.65 -19.74
C GLN A 109 -0.61 -3.15 -20.00
N PRO A 110 -1.05 -3.17 -21.27
CA PRO A 110 -2.39 -3.64 -21.61
C PRO A 110 -2.68 -5.08 -21.20
N GLN A 111 -1.65 -5.92 -21.04
CA GLN A 111 -1.79 -7.30 -20.55
C GLN A 111 -2.38 -7.40 -19.13
N LEU A 112 -2.36 -6.33 -18.33
CA LEU A 112 -2.99 -6.30 -17.01
C LEU A 112 -4.50 -6.59 -17.06
N VAL A 113 -5.13 -6.33 -18.21
CA VAL A 113 -6.56 -6.62 -18.41
C VAL A 113 -6.85 -8.12 -18.43
N ASP A 114 -5.88 -8.97 -18.76
CA ASP A 114 -6.11 -10.43 -18.78
C ASP A 114 -6.55 -10.94 -17.40
N GLY A 115 -6.08 -10.31 -16.31
CA GLY A 115 -6.50 -10.61 -14.95
C GLY A 115 -7.94 -10.18 -14.62
N LEU A 116 -8.51 -9.18 -15.33
CA LEU A 116 -9.92 -8.77 -15.16
C LEU A 116 -10.90 -9.75 -15.82
N ILE A 117 -10.40 -10.53 -16.78
CA ILE A 117 -11.19 -11.51 -17.54
C ILE A 117 -11.27 -12.85 -16.80
N ASP A 118 -10.36 -13.10 -15.85
CA ASP A 118 -10.38 -14.34 -15.06
C ASP A 118 -11.68 -14.44 -14.26
N PRO A 119 -12.46 -15.53 -14.38
CA PRO A 119 -13.69 -15.73 -13.61
C PRO A 119 -13.49 -15.62 -12.08
N ARG A 120 -12.27 -15.84 -11.59
CA ARG A 120 -11.90 -15.72 -10.17
C ARG A 120 -11.72 -14.26 -9.73
N PHE A 121 -11.61 -13.30 -10.64
CA PHE A 121 -11.35 -11.90 -10.32
C PHE A 121 -12.36 -11.33 -9.33
N PHE A 122 -13.65 -11.59 -9.55
CA PHE A 122 -14.73 -11.16 -8.65
C PHE A 122 -15.03 -12.17 -7.52
N GLY A 123 -14.23 -13.24 -7.40
CA GLY A 123 -14.35 -14.25 -6.35
C GLY A 123 -13.66 -13.85 -5.04
N ALA A 124 -13.30 -14.82 -4.20
CA ALA A 124 -12.53 -14.52 -2.99
C ALA A 124 -11.18 -13.85 -3.33
N MET A 125 -10.67 -13.00 -2.42
CA MET A 125 -9.31 -12.49 -2.56
C MET A 125 -8.32 -13.66 -2.44
N PRO A 126 -7.24 -13.68 -3.24
CA PRO A 126 -6.25 -14.74 -3.16
C PRO A 126 -5.61 -14.74 -1.77
N ASP A 127 -5.51 -15.91 -1.16
CA ASP A 127 -4.79 -16.07 0.10
C ASP A 127 -3.27 -16.04 -0.13
N ARG A 128 -2.49 -16.00 0.96
CA ARG A 128 -1.03 -15.99 0.87
C ARG A 128 -0.47 -17.17 0.07
N ARG A 129 -1.07 -18.35 0.18
CA ARG A 129 -0.59 -19.55 -0.51
C ARG A 129 -0.81 -19.43 -2.02
N GLU A 130 -1.97 -18.94 -2.44
CA GLU A 130 -2.26 -18.67 -3.85
C GLU A 130 -1.32 -17.60 -4.42
N LEU A 131 -1.08 -16.51 -3.67
CA LEU A 131 -0.12 -15.48 -4.06
C LEU A 131 1.30 -16.04 -4.20
N SER A 132 1.76 -16.86 -3.24
CA SER A 132 3.08 -17.49 -3.31
C SER A 132 3.22 -18.44 -4.50
N LEU A 133 2.19 -19.23 -4.81
CA LEU A 133 2.20 -20.14 -5.96
C LEU A 133 2.24 -19.35 -7.29
N ARG A 134 1.44 -18.29 -7.40
CA ARG A 134 1.46 -17.42 -8.58
C ARG A 134 2.81 -16.75 -8.75
N LEU A 135 3.37 -16.19 -7.67
CA LEU A 135 4.68 -15.56 -7.67
C LEU A 135 5.77 -16.55 -8.11
N ALA A 136 5.79 -17.76 -7.56
CA ALA A 136 6.73 -18.80 -7.96
C ALA A 136 6.62 -19.15 -9.45
N ALA A 137 5.39 -19.34 -9.95
CA ALA A 137 5.16 -19.63 -11.37
C ALA A 137 5.58 -18.48 -12.29
N THR A 138 5.39 -17.22 -11.89
CA THR A 138 5.85 -16.06 -12.66
C THR A 138 7.38 -16.02 -12.79
N LEU A 139 8.09 -16.53 -11.79
CA LEU A 139 9.55 -16.48 -11.69
C LEU A 139 10.27 -17.74 -12.22
N GLU A 140 9.56 -18.85 -12.42
CA GLU A 140 10.13 -20.17 -12.78
C GLU A 140 11.04 -20.11 -14.02
N ASP A 141 10.64 -19.35 -15.05
CA ASP A 141 11.36 -19.25 -16.32
C ASP A 141 12.37 -18.08 -16.39
N ALA A 142 12.71 -17.45 -15.26
CA ALA A 142 13.66 -16.33 -15.26
C ALA A 142 15.10 -16.84 -15.47
N ASN A 143 15.71 -16.54 -16.63
CA ASN A 143 17.03 -17.04 -17.01
C ASN A 143 18.18 -16.12 -16.58
N SER A 144 17.86 -14.93 -16.06
CA SER A 144 18.83 -13.94 -15.61
C SER A 144 18.31 -13.14 -14.42
N TYR A 145 19.21 -12.48 -13.69
CA TYR A 145 18.84 -11.61 -12.58
C TYR A 145 17.96 -10.43 -13.02
N GLU A 146 18.27 -9.83 -14.17
CA GLU A 146 17.46 -8.75 -14.74
C GLU A 146 16.06 -9.22 -15.10
N GLU A 147 15.95 -10.38 -15.77
CA GLU A 147 14.65 -10.97 -16.11
C GLU A 147 13.84 -11.32 -14.84
N PHE A 148 14.50 -11.84 -13.80
CA PHE A 148 13.86 -12.11 -12.52
C PHE A 148 13.26 -10.83 -11.91
N LEU A 149 14.06 -9.76 -11.87
CA LEU A 149 13.64 -8.46 -11.36
C LEU A 149 12.48 -7.86 -12.17
N ASP A 150 12.47 -8.05 -13.48
CA ASP A 150 11.39 -7.60 -14.35
C ASP A 150 10.10 -8.39 -14.14
N ARG A 151 10.19 -9.72 -14.05
CA ARG A 151 9.05 -10.61 -13.78
C ARG A 151 8.42 -10.33 -12.41
N LEU A 152 9.25 -10.06 -11.40
CA LEU A 152 8.78 -9.66 -10.08
C LEU A 152 8.03 -8.32 -10.10
N ARG A 153 8.48 -7.36 -10.90
CA ARG A 153 7.80 -6.07 -11.11
C ARG A 153 6.45 -6.25 -11.79
N LEU A 154 6.40 -7.08 -12.82
CA LEU A 154 5.15 -7.44 -13.50
C LEU A 154 4.15 -8.05 -12.52
N PHE A 155 4.57 -9.04 -11.71
CA PHE A 155 3.71 -9.64 -10.68
C PHE A 155 3.19 -8.61 -9.68
N GLY A 156 4.07 -7.74 -9.17
CA GLY A 156 3.69 -6.69 -8.22
C GLY A 156 2.69 -5.72 -8.82
N GLN A 157 2.94 -5.25 -10.04
CA GLN A 157 2.05 -4.31 -10.74
C GLN A 157 0.71 -4.93 -11.11
N GLU A 158 0.70 -6.16 -11.58
CA GLU A 158 -0.53 -6.90 -11.83
C GLU A 158 -1.35 -7.04 -10.55
N SER A 159 -0.72 -7.46 -9.46
CA SER A 159 -1.40 -7.61 -8.17
C SER A 159 -1.95 -6.27 -7.67
N LEU A 160 -1.17 -5.19 -7.74
CA LEU A 160 -1.60 -3.85 -7.36
C LEU A 160 -2.80 -3.38 -8.20
N PHE A 161 -2.75 -3.60 -9.52
CA PHE A 161 -3.82 -3.25 -10.43
C PHE A 161 -5.11 -3.99 -10.08
N LEU A 162 -5.04 -5.32 -9.95
CA LEU A 162 -6.21 -6.15 -9.67
C LEU A 162 -6.84 -5.80 -8.31
N ILE A 163 -6.04 -5.64 -7.26
CA ILE A 163 -6.54 -5.23 -5.94
C ILE A 163 -7.17 -3.84 -6.03
N GLY A 164 -6.48 -2.88 -6.65
CA GLY A 164 -6.98 -1.51 -6.82
C GLY A 164 -8.32 -1.45 -7.58
N THR A 165 -8.43 -2.17 -8.69
CA THR A 165 -9.68 -2.25 -9.46
C THR A 165 -10.81 -2.84 -8.64
N ARG A 166 -10.56 -3.85 -7.78
CA ARG A 166 -11.59 -4.44 -6.92
C ARG A 166 -12.08 -3.48 -5.83
N ILE A 167 -11.19 -2.66 -5.26
CA ILE A 167 -11.58 -1.61 -4.30
C ILE A 167 -12.45 -0.58 -5.02
N LEU A 168 -11.99 -0.11 -6.19
CA LEU A 168 -12.69 0.89 -6.99
C LEU A 168 -14.07 0.40 -7.45
N SER A 169 -14.24 -0.89 -7.70
CA SER A 169 -15.53 -1.49 -8.04
C SER A 169 -16.41 -1.82 -6.83
N GLY A 170 -15.89 -1.70 -5.61
CA GLY A 170 -16.60 -2.05 -4.36
C GLY A 170 -16.74 -3.56 -4.12
N THR A 171 -15.92 -4.39 -4.77
CA THR A 171 -15.97 -5.87 -4.65
C THR A 171 -15.08 -6.43 -3.56
N VAL A 172 -14.33 -5.56 -2.88
CA VAL A 172 -13.48 -5.87 -1.73
C VAL A 172 -13.56 -4.71 -0.74
N THR A 173 -13.52 -5.00 0.55
CA THR A 173 -13.49 -3.96 1.60
C THR A 173 -12.08 -3.39 1.76
N ALA A 174 -11.93 -2.18 2.31
CA ALA A 174 -10.61 -1.62 2.55
C ALA A 174 -9.72 -2.50 3.45
N PRO A 175 -10.19 -3.12 4.55
CA PRO A 175 -9.36 -4.02 5.35
C PRO A 175 -8.85 -5.25 4.58
N GLN A 176 -9.70 -5.83 3.73
CA GLN A 176 -9.32 -6.96 2.87
C GLN A 176 -8.26 -6.52 1.85
N ALA A 177 -8.42 -5.35 1.25
CA ALA A 177 -7.44 -4.78 0.33
C ALA A 177 -6.10 -4.46 1.02
N SER A 178 -6.13 -3.84 2.20
CA SER A 178 -4.92 -3.54 2.97
C SER A 178 -4.11 -4.80 3.27
N THR A 179 -4.81 -5.86 3.66
CA THR A 179 -4.24 -7.18 3.94
C THR A 179 -3.63 -7.79 2.67
N ALA A 180 -4.33 -7.70 1.54
CA ALA A 180 -3.86 -8.24 0.26
C ALA A 180 -2.63 -7.49 -0.28
N PHE A 181 -2.62 -6.15 -0.19
CA PHE A 181 -1.44 -5.36 -0.52
C PHE A 181 -0.24 -5.75 0.35
N ALA A 182 -0.45 -5.94 1.65
CA ALA A 182 0.59 -6.40 2.57
C ALA A 182 1.09 -7.80 2.24
N ASP A 183 0.21 -8.73 1.87
CA ASP A 183 0.59 -10.10 1.50
C ASP A 183 1.41 -10.16 0.19
N VAL A 184 1.06 -9.33 -0.79
CA VAL A 184 1.84 -9.17 -2.02
C VAL A 184 3.23 -8.62 -1.71
N ALA A 185 3.32 -7.51 -0.98
CA ALA A 185 4.59 -6.89 -0.63
C ALA A 185 5.47 -7.81 0.22
N GLU A 186 4.89 -8.57 1.16
CA GLU A 186 5.58 -9.55 1.97
C GLU A 186 6.12 -10.72 1.15
N GLY A 187 5.32 -11.31 0.25
CA GLY A 187 5.77 -12.39 -0.62
C GLY A 187 6.91 -11.96 -1.54
N ILE A 188 6.82 -10.75 -2.08
CA ILE A 188 7.89 -10.12 -2.86
C ILE A 188 9.15 -9.93 -2.02
N ALA A 189 9.02 -9.39 -0.80
CA ALA A 189 10.16 -9.13 0.07
C ALA A 189 10.85 -10.41 0.53
N GLN A 190 10.10 -11.46 0.86
CA GLN A 190 10.64 -12.78 1.18
C GLN A 190 11.43 -13.36 -0.01
N THR A 191 10.86 -13.26 -1.21
CA THR A 191 11.48 -13.77 -2.44
C THR A 191 12.77 -13.03 -2.78
N LEU A 192 12.77 -11.69 -2.69
CA LEU A 192 13.98 -10.89 -2.91
C LEU A 192 15.03 -11.12 -1.84
N HIS A 193 14.63 -11.28 -0.58
CA HIS A 193 15.57 -11.57 0.50
C HIS A 193 16.34 -12.87 0.21
N GLY A 194 15.63 -13.94 -0.16
CA GLY A 194 16.25 -15.22 -0.52
C GLY A 194 17.18 -15.10 -1.73
N LEU A 195 16.70 -14.53 -2.84
CA LEU A 195 17.50 -14.37 -4.05
C LEU A 195 18.78 -13.55 -3.80
N VAL A 196 18.64 -12.39 -3.15
CA VAL A 196 19.77 -11.49 -2.89
C VAL A 196 20.76 -12.18 -1.94
N LEU A 197 20.29 -12.90 -0.93
CA LEU A 197 21.15 -13.67 -0.03
C LEU A 197 21.92 -14.76 -0.78
N ASP A 198 21.26 -15.55 -1.62
CA ASP A 198 21.89 -16.64 -2.38
C ASP A 198 22.98 -16.10 -3.32
N GLN A 199 22.70 -15.01 -4.04
CA GLN A 199 23.70 -14.35 -4.88
C GLN A 199 24.86 -13.76 -4.07
N PHE A 200 24.57 -13.20 -2.90
CA PHE A 200 25.59 -12.63 -2.04
C PHE A 200 26.51 -13.72 -1.50
N VAL A 201 25.94 -14.85 -1.09
CA VAL A 201 26.68 -16.05 -0.64
C VAL A 201 27.53 -16.63 -1.77
N ALA A 202 27.01 -16.72 -2.99
CA ALA A 202 27.80 -17.20 -4.14
C ALA A 202 29.06 -16.35 -4.39
N GLN A 203 29.04 -15.05 -4.06
CA GLN A 203 30.16 -14.14 -4.28
C GLN A 203 31.09 -13.97 -3.06
N HIS A 204 30.52 -13.95 -1.86
CA HIS A 204 31.22 -13.59 -0.63
C HIS A 204 31.36 -14.75 0.36
N GLY A 205 30.70 -15.89 0.11
CA GLY A 205 30.60 -17.01 1.04
C GLY A 205 29.60 -16.72 2.15
N ARG A 206 29.60 -17.54 3.21
CA ARG A 206 28.81 -17.33 4.43
C ARG A 206 29.73 -16.95 5.58
N ILE A 207 29.21 -16.13 6.49
CA ILE A 207 29.74 -16.05 7.85
C ILE A 207 29.17 -17.23 8.64
N LYS A 208 29.98 -17.80 9.54
CA LYS A 208 29.55 -18.93 10.37
C LYS A 208 28.29 -18.56 11.18
N ASP A 209 27.31 -19.45 11.14
CA ASP A 209 26.01 -19.31 11.81
C ASP A 209 25.28 -17.99 11.47
N GLN A 210 25.50 -17.43 10.27
CA GLN A 210 24.81 -16.21 9.85
C GLN A 210 23.29 -16.40 9.76
N GLU A 211 22.56 -15.46 10.34
CA GLU A 211 21.11 -15.34 10.27
C GLU A 211 20.73 -13.91 9.86
N THR A 212 19.63 -13.77 9.12
CA THR A 212 19.08 -12.47 8.71
C THR A 212 17.57 -12.44 8.88
N ALA A 213 17.06 -11.28 9.26
CA ALA A 213 15.65 -11.00 9.39
C ALA A 213 15.30 -9.65 8.76
N ILE A 214 14.18 -9.61 8.03
CA ILE A 214 13.55 -8.36 7.61
C ILE A 214 12.37 -8.10 8.56
N ILE A 215 12.40 -6.96 9.24
CA ILE A 215 11.27 -6.42 9.98
C ILE A 215 10.57 -5.40 9.10
N ALA A 216 9.27 -5.59 8.89
CA ALA A 216 8.39 -4.58 8.35
C ALA A 216 7.88 -3.66 9.45
N MET A 217 7.90 -2.36 9.17
CA MET A 217 7.39 -1.30 10.03
C MET A 217 6.19 -0.62 9.36
N GLY A 218 5.62 0.40 10.00
CA GLY A 218 4.59 1.24 9.40
C GLY A 218 3.38 0.45 8.91
N ARG A 219 2.93 0.75 7.68
CA ARG A 219 1.73 0.14 7.09
C ARG A 219 1.93 -1.31 6.65
N LEU A 220 3.14 -1.69 6.22
CA LEU A 220 3.44 -3.10 5.92
C LEU A 220 3.46 -3.96 7.19
N GLY A 221 4.05 -3.41 8.26
CA GLY A 221 4.11 -4.03 9.58
C GLY A 221 2.71 -4.29 10.15
N SER A 222 1.86 -3.26 10.16
CA SER A 222 0.48 -3.34 10.67
C SER A 222 -0.53 -3.99 9.73
N ARG A 223 -0.13 -4.30 8.49
CA ARG A 223 -0.98 -4.84 7.41
C ARG A 223 -2.09 -3.88 6.97
N GLU A 224 -1.78 -2.58 7.01
CA GLU A 224 -2.67 -1.47 6.64
C GLU A 224 -2.18 -0.77 5.35
N MET A 225 -1.62 -1.53 4.41
CA MET A 225 -1.05 -0.99 3.17
C MET A 225 -2.10 -0.41 2.22
N THR A 226 -1.68 0.55 1.42
CA THR A 226 -2.41 1.09 0.26
C THR A 226 -1.63 0.83 -1.02
N ALA A 227 -2.25 1.09 -2.18
CA ALA A 227 -1.59 0.98 -3.48
C ALA A 227 -0.31 1.83 -3.59
N SER A 228 -0.16 2.89 -2.79
CA SER A 228 0.98 3.82 -2.79
C SER A 228 1.87 3.76 -1.55
N SER A 229 1.75 2.73 -0.73
CA SER A 229 2.60 2.60 0.45
C SER A 229 4.04 2.24 0.08
N ASP A 230 4.99 2.95 0.69
CA ASP A 230 6.41 2.58 0.71
C ASP A 230 6.63 1.35 1.61
N LEU A 231 7.79 0.71 1.48
CA LEU A 231 8.20 -0.37 2.39
C LEU A 231 9.12 0.17 3.48
N ASP A 232 8.59 0.39 4.68
CA ASP A 232 9.38 0.68 5.86
C ASP A 232 10.03 -0.60 6.38
N LEU A 233 11.35 -0.75 6.20
CA LEU A 233 12.08 -1.99 6.51
C LEU A 233 13.25 -1.76 7.47
N ILE A 234 13.55 -2.77 8.29
CA ILE A 234 14.78 -2.87 9.08
C ILE A 234 15.40 -4.25 8.81
N LEU A 235 16.70 -4.29 8.52
CA LEU A 235 17.45 -5.55 8.46
C LEU A 235 18.13 -5.82 9.81
N ILE A 236 17.78 -6.95 10.41
CA ILE A 236 18.45 -7.50 11.60
C ILE A 236 19.28 -8.70 11.20
N TYR A 237 20.44 -8.89 11.82
CA TYR A 237 21.29 -10.05 11.61
C TYR A 237 21.92 -10.56 12.90
N ASP A 238 22.46 -11.77 12.82
CA ASP A 238 23.31 -12.37 13.84
C ASP A 238 24.31 -13.34 13.18
N PHE A 239 25.42 -13.64 13.87
CA PHE A 239 26.44 -14.58 13.41
C PHE A 239 27.37 -15.01 14.56
N ASP A 240 28.24 -16.00 14.33
CA ASP A 240 29.28 -16.39 15.31
C ASP A 240 30.39 -15.32 15.43
N HIS A 241 30.45 -14.67 16.59
CA HIS A 241 31.37 -13.57 16.86
C HIS A 241 32.84 -13.98 16.88
N ASP A 242 33.13 -15.25 17.15
CA ASP A 242 34.49 -15.79 17.13
C ASP A 242 34.97 -16.09 15.71
N ALA A 243 34.06 -16.07 14.72
CA ALA A 243 34.32 -16.30 13.31
C ALA A 243 33.61 -15.26 12.41
N PRO A 244 33.99 -13.98 12.48
CA PRO A 244 33.26 -12.87 11.85
C PRO A 244 33.48 -12.72 10.35
N ASP A 245 34.42 -13.45 9.75
CA ASP A 245 34.77 -13.32 8.34
C ASP A 245 34.01 -14.33 7.48
N SER A 246 33.55 -13.89 6.31
CA SER A 246 32.88 -14.78 5.37
C SER A 246 33.87 -15.67 4.62
N ASP A 247 33.48 -16.91 4.32
CA ASP A 247 34.36 -17.96 3.81
C ASP A 247 34.56 -18.00 2.29
N GLY A 248 34.06 -16.98 1.56
CA GLY A 248 34.06 -16.95 0.11
C GLY A 248 35.24 -16.23 -0.54
N PRO A 249 35.26 -16.20 -1.89
CA PRO A 249 36.43 -15.70 -2.66
C PRO A 249 36.68 -14.21 -2.48
N ARG A 250 35.67 -13.46 -2.05
CA ARG A 250 35.76 -12.04 -1.67
C ARG A 250 35.26 -11.87 -0.25
N SER A 251 36.04 -12.37 0.72
CA SER A 251 35.69 -12.32 2.13
C SER A 251 35.33 -10.89 2.60
N LEU A 252 34.29 -10.80 3.41
CA LEU A 252 33.84 -9.58 4.07
C LEU A 252 33.70 -9.85 5.57
N HIS A 253 33.97 -8.82 6.36
CA HIS A 253 33.94 -8.90 7.80
C HIS A 253 32.58 -8.46 8.37
N GLY A 254 31.95 -9.32 9.17
CA GLY A 254 30.83 -9.03 10.07
C GLY A 254 29.85 -7.98 9.56
N ALA A 255 29.80 -6.83 10.23
CA ALA A 255 28.88 -5.73 9.90
C ALA A 255 28.99 -5.24 8.43
N GLN A 256 30.17 -5.29 7.81
CA GLN A 256 30.35 -4.88 6.41
C GLN A 256 29.63 -5.84 5.44
N TYR A 257 29.61 -7.14 5.75
CA TYR A 257 28.89 -8.15 4.98
C TYR A 257 27.40 -7.79 4.93
N PHE A 258 26.78 -7.60 6.10
CA PHE A 258 25.34 -7.31 6.19
C PHE A 258 24.97 -5.93 5.69
N ALA A 259 25.81 -4.91 5.88
CA ALA A 259 25.56 -3.58 5.30
C ALA A 259 25.50 -3.63 3.77
N ARG A 260 26.41 -4.38 3.12
CA ARG A 260 26.42 -4.55 1.66
C ARG A 260 25.27 -5.43 1.18
N LEU A 261 24.89 -6.46 1.94
CA LEU A 261 23.70 -7.26 1.66
C LEU A 261 22.44 -6.37 1.66
N THR A 262 22.26 -5.53 2.68
CA THR A 262 21.13 -4.58 2.75
C THR A 262 21.14 -3.62 1.57
N GLN A 263 22.30 -3.09 1.17
CA GLN A 263 22.40 -2.19 0.00
C GLN A 263 21.93 -2.88 -1.28
N ARG A 264 22.27 -4.16 -1.48
CA ARG A 264 21.78 -4.93 -2.63
C ARG A 264 20.29 -5.19 -2.56
N LEU A 265 19.77 -5.49 -1.36
CA LEU A 265 18.34 -5.68 -1.16
C LEU A 265 17.56 -4.40 -1.51
N ILE A 266 17.98 -3.23 -0.99
CA ILE A 266 17.39 -1.93 -1.32
C ILE A 266 17.46 -1.67 -2.84
N SER A 267 18.60 -1.97 -3.47
CA SER A 267 18.76 -1.81 -4.92
C SER A 267 17.82 -2.72 -5.71
N ALA A 268 17.58 -3.97 -5.27
CA ALA A 268 16.67 -4.89 -5.95
C ALA A 268 15.23 -4.36 -6.01
N PHE A 269 14.77 -3.68 -4.95
CA PHE A 269 13.47 -3.00 -4.91
C PHE A 269 13.44 -1.72 -5.75
N THR A 270 14.46 -0.87 -5.58
CA THR A 270 14.42 0.54 -6.03
C THR A 270 14.97 0.76 -7.44
N THR A 271 15.71 -0.20 -8.00
CA THR A 271 16.28 -0.07 -9.36
C THR A 271 15.16 0.08 -10.37
N ARG A 272 15.25 1.08 -11.24
CA ARG A 272 14.29 1.32 -12.32
C ARG A 272 14.61 0.39 -13.49
N THR A 273 13.64 -0.42 -13.89
CA THR A 273 13.73 -1.22 -15.13
C THR A 273 12.74 -0.72 -16.17
N ASN A 274 12.57 -1.44 -17.28
CA ASN A 274 11.56 -1.13 -18.30
C ASN A 274 10.13 -1.13 -17.74
N TYR A 275 9.93 -1.82 -16.62
CA TYR A 275 8.65 -1.89 -15.91
C TYR A 275 8.57 -0.90 -14.74
N GLY A 276 9.58 -0.05 -14.53
CA GLY A 276 9.59 0.95 -13.46
C GLY A 276 10.25 0.46 -12.17
N VAL A 277 9.86 1.07 -11.05
CA VAL A 277 10.33 0.71 -9.70
C VAL A 277 9.30 -0.23 -9.06
N LEU A 278 9.76 -1.21 -8.28
CA LEU A 278 8.89 -2.18 -7.63
C LEU A 278 8.21 -1.57 -6.39
N TYR A 279 9.04 -1.11 -5.45
CA TYR A 279 8.63 -0.30 -4.31
C TYR A 279 9.76 0.67 -3.96
N ASP A 280 9.38 1.84 -3.44
CA ASP A 280 10.29 2.66 -2.66
C ASP A 280 10.50 2.00 -1.28
N VAL A 281 11.73 2.08 -0.77
CA VAL A 281 12.12 1.45 0.50
C VAL A 281 12.60 2.54 1.46
N ASP A 282 12.00 2.59 2.63
CA ASP A 282 12.39 3.47 3.71
C ASP A 282 13.05 2.67 4.84
N MET A 283 14.30 3.03 5.15
CA MET A 283 15.09 2.40 6.21
C MET A 283 15.28 3.34 7.41
N ARG A 284 14.56 4.47 7.48
CA ARG A 284 14.78 5.52 8.50
C ARG A 284 14.36 5.13 9.90
N LEU A 285 13.52 4.11 10.07
CA LEU A 285 13.08 3.61 11.39
C LEU A 285 14.07 2.64 12.05
N ARG A 286 15.22 2.36 11.42
CA ARG A 286 16.29 1.55 12.04
C ARG A 286 16.98 2.33 13.18
N PRO A 287 17.67 1.63 14.12
CA PRO A 287 18.43 2.28 15.19
C PRO A 287 19.31 3.44 14.71
N SER A 288 19.24 4.57 15.41
CA SER A 288 19.93 5.84 15.07
C SER A 288 19.59 6.42 13.69
N GLY A 289 18.49 5.98 13.07
CA GLY A 289 17.95 6.49 11.82
C GLY A 289 18.98 6.55 10.69
N ARG A 290 19.08 7.71 10.02
CA ARG A 290 20.02 7.91 8.88
C ARG A 290 21.49 7.82 9.29
N SER A 291 21.81 8.11 10.55
CA SER A 291 23.17 8.11 11.09
C SER A 291 23.62 6.72 11.54
N GLY A 292 22.68 5.79 11.73
CA GLY A 292 22.95 4.41 12.13
C GLY A 292 23.35 3.48 10.98
N PRO A 293 23.89 2.30 11.31
CA PRO A 293 24.25 1.29 10.32
C PRO A 293 23.02 0.86 9.52
N LEU A 294 23.21 0.45 8.25
CA LEU A 294 22.12 -0.01 7.39
C LEU A 294 21.48 -1.33 7.84
N ALA A 295 22.21 -2.11 8.63
CA ALA A 295 21.74 -3.33 9.25
C ALA A 295 22.20 -3.35 10.71
N SER A 296 21.36 -3.85 11.60
CA SER A 296 21.67 -3.91 13.02
C SER A 296 21.81 -5.36 13.48
N ARG A 297 22.85 -5.63 14.26
CA ARG A 297 22.96 -6.91 14.97
C ARG A 297 21.85 -6.99 16.02
N ILE A 298 21.30 -8.18 16.25
CA ILE A 298 20.16 -8.36 17.17
C ILE A 298 20.45 -7.87 18.60
N ASP A 299 21.65 -8.13 19.12
CA ASP A 299 22.02 -7.66 20.46
C ASP A 299 22.08 -6.12 20.49
N SER A 300 22.75 -5.51 19.51
CA SER A 300 22.84 -4.04 19.40
C SER A 300 21.48 -3.38 19.18
N PHE A 301 20.57 -4.04 18.46
CA PHE A 301 19.19 -3.59 18.35
C PHE A 301 18.48 -3.62 19.71
N SER A 302 18.63 -4.71 20.45
CA SER A 302 18.01 -4.87 21.78
C SER A 302 18.55 -3.86 22.77
N ASP A 303 19.87 -3.66 22.82
CA ASP A 303 20.54 -2.67 23.66
C ASP A 303 20.02 -1.26 23.34
N TYR A 304 20.07 -0.85 22.07
CA TYR A 304 19.60 0.46 21.64
C TYR A 304 18.13 0.71 22.05
N GLN A 305 17.25 -0.27 21.83
CA GLN A 305 15.84 -0.14 22.20
C GLN A 305 15.63 0.00 23.71
N GLN A 306 16.52 -0.55 24.53
CA GLN A 306 16.43 -0.47 25.98
C GLN A 306 17.01 0.84 26.53
N THR A 307 18.10 1.35 25.97
CA THR A 307 18.92 2.42 26.58
C THR A 307 18.86 3.76 25.87
N GLU A 308 18.61 3.80 24.56
CA GLU A 308 18.77 5.00 23.73
C GLU A 308 17.47 5.42 23.01
N ALA A 309 16.60 4.46 22.70
CA ALA A 309 15.42 4.72 21.89
C ALA A 309 14.41 5.66 22.57
N TRP A 310 13.88 6.59 21.79
CA TRP A 310 12.85 7.53 22.22
C TRP A 310 11.46 6.88 22.27
N THR A 311 10.51 7.47 23.01
CA THR A 311 9.13 6.98 23.12
C THR A 311 8.47 6.76 21.75
N TRP A 312 8.72 7.64 20.79
CA TRP A 312 8.17 7.50 19.43
C TRP A 312 8.74 6.33 18.64
N GLU A 313 10.00 5.94 18.90
CA GLU A 313 10.58 4.74 18.31
C GLU A 313 9.88 3.50 18.86
N HIS A 314 9.54 3.50 20.16
CA HIS A 314 8.73 2.43 20.76
C HIS A 314 7.30 2.43 20.23
N MET A 315 6.70 3.60 19.98
CA MET A 315 5.39 3.69 19.32
C MET A 315 5.43 3.07 17.92
N ALA A 316 6.44 3.40 17.11
CA ALA A 316 6.64 2.78 15.80
C ALA A 316 6.89 1.26 15.91
N LEU A 317 7.61 0.83 16.95
CA LEU A 317 7.91 -0.57 17.22
C LEU A 317 6.67 -1.43 17.51
N THR A 318 5.56 -0.84 17.99
CA THR A 318 4.29 -1.58 18.18
C THR A 318 3.75 -2.18 16.88
N ARG A 319 4.13 -1.62 15.72
CA ARG A 319 3.73 -2.09 14.39
C ARG A 319 4.75 -3.03 13.76
N ALA A 320 5.86 -3.31 14.44
CA ALA A 320 6.96 -4.10 13.90
C ALA A 320 6.55 -5.57 13.72
N ARG A 321 6.82 -6.12 12.54
CA ARG A 321 6.53 -7.52 12.21
C ARG A 321 7.68 -8.13 11.43
N VAL A 322 8.21 -9.25 11.89
CA VAL A 322 9.19 -10.01 11.09
C VAL A 322 8.45 -10.56 9.87
N ILE A 323 8.97 -10.31 8.67
CA ILE A 323 8.36 -10.78 7.43
C ILE A 323 9.21 -11.82 6.71
N SER A 324 10.54 -11.84 6.94
CA SER A 324 11.42 -12.84 6.33
C SER A 324 12.56 -13.17 7.29
N ALA A 325 12.66 -14.43 7.72
CA ALA A 325 13.70 -14.98 8.61
C ALA A 325 13.52 -16.49 8.73
N SER A 326 14.55 -17.21 9.21
CA SER A 326 14.38 -18.60 9.67
C SER A 326 13.38 -18.64 10.85
N PRO A 327 12.67 -19.76 11.09
CA PRO A 327 11.72 -19.86 12.20
C PRO A 327 12.37 -19.58 13.57
N ALA A 328 13.59 -20.04 13.80
CA ALA A 328 14.30 -19.84 15.05
C ALA A 328 14.70 -18.37 15.24
N PHE A 329 15.28 -17.74 14.20
CA PHE A 329 15.72 -16.35 14.29
C PHE A 329 14.54 -15.38 14.34
N ARG A 330 13.44 -15.68 13.63
CA ARG A 330 12.17 -14.97 13.77
C ARG A 330 11.71 -14.91 15.22
N ALA A 331 11.65 -16.06 15.90
CA ALA A 331 11.21 -16.11 17.30
C ALA A 331 12.15 -15.29 18.21
N LYS A 332 13.47 -15.32 17.96
CA LYS A 332 14.45 -14.51 18.70
C LYS A 332 14.20 -13.00 18.52
N VAL A 333 13.98 -12.55 17.29
CA VAL A 333 13.71 -11.13 16.98
C VAL A 333 12.36 -10.68 17.53
N GLU A 334 11.31 -11.48 17.37
CA GLU A 334 9.97 -11.20 17.89
C GLU A 334 9.97 -11.14 19.44
N ALA A 335 10.75 -11.99 20.11
CA ALA A 335 10.96 -11.91 21.56
C ALA A 335 11.65 -10.60 21.96
N ALA A 336 12.72 -10.19 21.29
CA ALA A 336 13.41 -8.93 21.57
C ALA A 336 12.48 -7.71 21.42
N ILE A 337 11.65 -7.69 20.37
CA ILE A 337 10.62 -6.65 20.19
C ILE A 337 9.61 -6.69 21.34
N ARG A 338 9.10 -7.88 21.68
CA ARG A 338 8.12 -8.05 22.76
C ARG A 338 8.67 -7.56 24.10
N ASP A 339 9.91 -7.90 24.43
CA ASP A 339 10.56 -7.53 25.70
C ASP A 339 10.64 -6.01 25.86
N VAL A 340 10.90 -5.28 24.78
CA VAL A 340 10.84 -3.81 24.76
C VAL A 340 9.42 -3.33 25.01
N LEU A 341 8.42 -3.89 24.31
CA LEU A 341 7.04 -3.42 24.39
C LEU A 341 6.41 -3.68 25.77
N ILE A 342 6.72 -4.79 26.44
CA ILE A 342 6.17 -5.13 27.78
C ILE A 342 6.93 -4.49 28.94
N ARG A 343 7.88 -3.58 28.68
CA ARG A 343 8.56 -2.83 29.74
C ARG A 343 7.55 -1.95 30.51
N PRO A 344 7.60 -1.92 31.86
CA PRO A 344 6.83 -0.97 32.64
C PRO A 344 7.17 0.48 32.25
N ARG A 345 6.15 1.34 32.13
CA ARG A 345 6.29 2.76 31.80
C ARG A 345 5.34 3.60 32.65
N GLU A 346 5.77 4.80 33.02
CA GLU A 346 4.88 5.74 33.70
C GLU A 346 3.90 6.37 32.69
N HIS A 347 2.61 6.29 32.96
CA HIS A 347 1.56 6.69 32.02
C HIS A 347 1.68 8.17 31.64
N GLY A 348 1.89 9.05 32.63
CA GLY A 348 1.98 10.49 32.42
C GLY A 348 3.17 10.90 31.54
N ILE A 349 4.31 10.21 31.61
CA ILE A 349 5.47 10.47 30.75
C ILE A 349 5.12 10.13 29.30
N ILE A 350 4.59 8.93 29.06
CA ILE A 350 4.24 8.50 27.69
C ILE A 350 3.12 9.37 27.12
N ALA A 351 2.12 9.73 27.93
CA ALA A 351 1.05 10.64 27.55
C ALA A 351 1.58 11.99 27.06
N ASN A 352 2.48 12.62 27.84
CA ASN A 352 3.12 13.88 27.47
C ASN A 352 3.94 13.75 26.19
N ASP A 353 4.79 12.72 26.07
CA ASP A 353 5.61 12.49 24.89
C ASP A 353 4.75 12.33 23.61
N VAL A 354 3.62 11.61 23.72
CA VAL A 354 2.68 11.41 22.61
C VAL A 354 2.00 12.73 22.22
N ALA A 355 1.56 13.52 23.20
CA ALA A 355 0.94 14.82 22.97
C ALA A 355 1.91 15.81 22.32
N GLU A 356 3.14 15.95 22.86
CA GLU A 356 4.18 16.81 22.31
C GLU A 356 4.53 16.41 20.87
N MET A 357 4.65 15.10 20.60
CA MET A 357 4.89 14.61 19.25
C MET A 357 3.74 14.96 18.31
N ARG A 358 2.49 14.77 18.75
CA ARG A 358 1.33 15.09 17.91
C ARG A 358 1.24 16.58 17.62
N GLN A 359 1.58 17.43 18.59
CA GLN A 359 1.67 18.86 18.40
C GLN A 359 2.75 19.24 17.38
N ALA A 360 3.96 18.69 17.50
CA ALA A 360 5.04 18.94 16.54
C ALA A 360 4.67 18.56 15.10
N ILE A 361 3.92 17.45 14.92
CA ILE A 361 3.40 17.06 13.61
C ILE A 361 2.38 18.07 13.08
N ALA A 362 1.47 18.57 13.92
CA ALA A 362 0.52 19.62 13.54
C ALA A 362 1.22 20.91 13.11
N GLU A 363 2.26 21.33 13.85
CA GLU A 363 3.03 22.53 13.53
C GLU A 363 3.79 22.39 12.19
N GLU A 364 4.28 21.20 11.85
CA GLU A 364 5.01 20.95 10.59
C GLU A 364 4.08 20.70 9.39
N LYS A 365 2.99 19.93 9.58
CA LYS A 365 2.12 19.44 8.48
C LYS A 365 0.79 20.18 8.36
N GLY A 366 0.38 20.89 9.40
CA GLY A 366 -0.99 21.42 9.54
C GLY A 366 -1.98 20.34 9.97
N GLU A 367 -3.13 20.76 10.48
CA GLU A 367 -4.20 19.85 10.93
C GLU A 367 -5.63 20.32 10.59
N ASP A 368 -5.77 21.46 9.90
CA ASP A 368 -7.07 22.08 9.59
C ASP A 368 -7.74 21.49 8.33
N ASP A 369 -6.95 20.85 7.45
CA ASP A 369 -7.47 20.24 6.23
C ASP A 369 -8.10 18.87 6.53
N ILE A 370 -9.42 18.83 6.57
CA ILE A 370 -10.21 17.63 6.84
C ILE A 370 -9.95 16.48 5.84
N TRP A 371 -9.45 16.80 4.65
CA TRP A 371 -9.17 15.84 3.58
C TRP A 371 -7.73 15.33 3.60
N ASP A 372 -6.85 15.94 4.39
CA ASP A 372 -5.64 15.27 4.86
C ASP A 372 -6.02 14.30 6.00
N ILE A 373 -6.75 13.25 5.63
CA ILE A 373 -7.28 12.20 6.54
C ILE A 373 -6.19 11.62 7.45
N LYS A 374 -4.92 11.73 7.07
CA LYS A 374 -3.80 11.30 7.91
C LYS A 374 -3.50 12.29 9.02
N TYR A 375 -3.30 13.57 8.69
CA TYR A 375 -2.76 14.59 9.60
C TYR A 375 -3.80 15.53 10.21
N ALA A 376 -5.03 15.54 9.70
CA ALA A 376 -6.13 16.33 10.27
C ALA A 376 -6.28 16.11 11.79
N ALA A 377 -6.78 17.12 12.51
CA ALA A 377 -7.17 16.96 13.90
C ALA A 377 -8.23 15.85 14.02
N GLY A 378 -7.97 14.82 14.83
CA GLY A 378 -8.83 13.63 14.90
C GLY A 378 -8.75 12.72 13.66
N GLY A 379 -7.71 12.87 12.84
CA GLY A 379 -7.41 12.02 11.69
C GLY A 379 -6.79 10.67 12.10
N THR A 380 -6.22 9.99 11.11
CA THR A 380 -5.66 8.63 11.29
C THR A 380 -4.51 8.61 12.29
N VAL A 381 -3.65 9.65 12.31
CA VAL A 381 -2.52 9.72 13.25
C VAL A 381 -3.00 9.73 14.71
N ASP A 382 -4.08 10.45 15.04
CA ASP A 382 -4.62 10.48 16.41
C ASP A 382 -5.08 9.08 16.85
N ILE A 383 -5.76 8.34 15.97
CA ILE A 383 -6.20 6.96 16.24
C ILE A 383 -5.00 6.03 16.44
N GLU A 384 -4.00 6.13 15.56
CA GLU A 384 -2.77 5.33 15.65
C GLU A 384 -2.01 5.63 16.95
N PHE A 385 -1.94 6.91 17.36
CA PHE A 385 -1.26 7.33 18.58
C PHE A 385 -2.00 6.86 19.83
N ILE A 386 -3.33 6.90 19.86
CA ILE A 386 -4.12 6.30 20.95
C ILE A 386 -3.81 4.81 21.08
N ALA A 387 -3.84 4.06 19.98
CA ALA A 387 -3.54 2.63 20.00
C ALA A 387 -2.09 2.33 20.45
N GLN A 388 -1.13 3.13 19.99
CA GLN A 388 0.28 3.00 20.38
C GLN A 388 0.49 3.34 21.86
N TYR A 389 -0.08 4.44 22.34
CA TYR A 389 -0.07 4.86 23.74
C TYR A 389 -0.60 3.76 24.65
N LEU A 390 -1.82 3.27 24.39
CA LEU A 390 -2.48 2.23 25.19
C LEU A 390 -1.62 0.97 25.27
N GLN A 391 -0.99 0.55 24.16
CA GLN A 391 -0.07 -0.58 24.18
C GLN A 391 1.14 -0.32 25.08
N LEU A 392 1.81 0.83 24.93
CA LEU A 392 3.04 1.11 25.68
C LEU A 392 2.81 1.20 27.19
N VAL A 393 1.68 1.74 27.64
CA VAL A 393 1.40 1.93 29.07
C VAL A 393 0.78 0.69 29.73
N HIS A 394 0.06 -0.16 28.99
CA HIS A 394 -0.61 -1.34 29.56
C HIS A 394 0.05 -2.69 29.24
N ALA A 395 0.94 -2.80 28.25
CA ALA A 395 1.47 -4.09 27.81
C ALA A 395 2.30 -4.84 28.88
N ALA A 396 2.86 -4.13 29.87
CA ALA A 396 3.58 -4.76 30.97
C ALA A 396 2.67 -5.65 31.84
N GLU A 397 1.47 -5.17 32.14
CA GLU A 397 0.49 -5.87 32.99
C GLU A 397 -0.48 -6.71 32.15
N MET A 398 -0.81 -6.23 30.95
CA MET A 398 -1.77 -6.82 30.04
C MET A 398 -1.17 -7.07 28.65
N PRO A 399 -0.19 -8.00 28.49
CA PRO A 399 0.47 -8.24 27.20
C PRO A 399 -0.48 -8.66 26.07
N ALA A 400 -1.71 -9.08 26.40
CA ALA A 400 -2.76 -9.41 25.44
C ALA A 400 -3.34 -8.18 24.70
N ILE A 401 -2.94 -6.95 25.08
CA ILE A 401 -3.27 -5.73 24.33
C ILE A 401 -2.51 -5.66 23.00
N LEU A 402 -1.30 -6.22 22.97
CA LEU A 402 -0.36 -6.10 21.87
C LEU A 402 -0.93 -6.66 20.56
N SER A 403 -0.90 -5.85 19.52
CA SER A 403 -1.23 -6.22 18.16
C SER A 403 -0.57 -5.21 17.22
N VAL A 404 -0.06 -5.68 16.09
CA VAL A 404 0.49 -4.78 15.06
C VAL A 404 -0.60 -3.98 14.34
N ASN A 405 -1.85 -4.47 14.32
CA ASN A 405 -2.96 -3.83 13.63
C ASN A 405 -3.74 -2.89 14.56
N THR A 406 -3.88 -1.63 14.15
CA THR A 406 -4.50 -0.55 14.94
C THR A 406 -5.92 -0.89 15.40
N GLN A 407 -6.79 -1.36 14.51
CA GLN A 407 -8.17 -1.71 14.87
C GLN A 407 -8.20 -2.84 15.91
N GLN A 408 -7.37 -3.87 15.72
CA GLN A 408 -7.29 -4.98 16.68
C GLN A 408 -6.77 -4.53 18.06
N VAL A 409 -5.88 -3.54 18.12
CA VAL A 409 -5.45 -2.95 19.40
C VAL A 409 -6.62 -2.29 20.12
N LEU A 410 -7.45 -1.52 19.41
CA LEU A 410 -8.63 -0.88 19.99
C LEU A 410 -9.63 -1.92 20.53
N GLU A 411 -9.86 -3.01 19.79
CA GLU A 411 -10.70 -4.13 20.26
C GLU A 411 -10.12 -4.81 21.50
N ASN A 412 -8.80 -5.02 21.52
CA ASN A 412 -8.13 -5.61 22.67
C ASN A 412 -8.22 -4.69 23.89
N ALA A 413 -8.01 -3.39 23.71
CA ALA A 413 -8.09 -2.39 24.77
C ALA A 413 -9.50 -2.32 25.38
N ALA A 414 -10.54 -2.34 24.55
CA ALA A 414 -11.94 -2.38 25.01
C ALA A 414 -12.24 -3.67 25.78
N ARG A 415 -11.82 -4.83 25.24
CA ARG A 415 -11.99 -6.14 25.89
C ARG A 415 -11.28 -6.22 27.24
N LEU A 416 -10.13 -5.58 27.38
CA LEU A 416 -9.33 -5.54 28.61
C LEU A 416 -9.81 -4.48 29.60
N GLY A 417 -10.76 -3.63 29.22
CA GLY A 417 -11.33 -2.58 30.08
C GLY A 417 -10.44 -1.35 30.26
N VAL A 418 -9.41 -1.18 29.44
CA VAL A 418 -8.52 0.01 29.44
C VAL A 418 -8.96 1.08 28.44
N LEU A 419 -9.98 0.78 27.62
CA LEU A 419 -10.67 1.72 26.75
C LEU A 419 -12.17 1.58 26.99
N SER A 420 -12.88 2.68 27.22
CA SER A 420 -14.33 2.66 27.41
C SER A 420 -15.03 2.18 26.14
N ILE A 421 -16.21 1.57 26.28
CA ILE A 421 -17.01 1.10 25.14
C ILE A 421 -17.37 2.28 24.22
N GLU A 422 -17.68 3.44 24.82
CA GLU A 422 -18.03 4.67 24.10
C GLU A 422 -16.86 5.15 23.22
N HIS A 423 -15.65 5.25 23.78
CA HIS A 423 -14.46 5.63 23.01
C HIS A 423 -14.12 4.59 21.94
N ALA A 424 -14.25 3.30 22.26
CA ALA A 424 -14.01 2.23 21.31
C ALA A 424 -14.95 2.30 20.10
N GLU A 425 -16.24 2.61 20.29
CA GLU A 425 -17.18 2.80 19.19
C GLU A 425 -16.82 3.99 18.29
N VAL A 426 -16.44 5.13 18.88
CA VAL A 426 -15.99 6.31 18.14
C VAL A 426 -14.78 5.96 17.26
N LEU A 427 -13.73 5.42 17.88
CA LEU A 427 -12.47 5.10 17.20
C LEU A 427 -12.65 4.00 16.15
N ARG A 428 -13.52 3.01 16.39
CA ARG A 428 -13.83 1.96 15.41
C ARG A 428 -14.52 2.51 14.18
N ARG A 429 -15.53 3.38 14.34
CA ARG A 429 -16.22 4.02 13.22
C ARG A 429 -15.25 4.88 12.41
N ALA A 430 -14.42 5.67 13.10
CA ALA A 430 -13.41 6.51 12.48
C ALA A 430 -12.36 5.69 11.69
N ALA A 431 -11.79 4.66 12.31
CA ALA A 431 -10.77 3.82 11.68
C ALA A 431 -11.28 3.09 10.44
N ARG A 432 -12.58 2.72 10.40
CA ARG A 432 -13.21 2.15 9.20
C ARG A 432 -13.34 3.20 8.10
N LEU A 433 -14.00 4.32 8.40
CA LEU A 433 -14.23 5.37 7.41
C LEU A 433 -12.91 5.89 6.81
N PHE A 434 -11.93 6.21 7.66
CA PHE A 434 -10.66 6.75 7.19
C PHE A 434 -9.84 5.74 6.38
N ASN A 435 -9.93 4.44 6.69
CA ASN A 435 -9.32 3.42 5.85
C ASN A 435 -10.01 3.32 4.49
N ASP A 436 -11.35 3.31 4.45
CA ASP A 436 -12.13 3.27 3.21
C ASP A 436 -11.80 4.47 2.30
N LEU A 437 -11.80 5.69 2.86
CA LEU A 437 -11.44 6.91 2.13
C LEU A 437 -9.97 6.89 1.69
N THR A 438 -9.06 6.49 2.58
CA THR A 438 -7.62 6.46 2.27
C THR A 438 -7.30 5.50 1.13
N GLN A 439 -7.95 4.33 1.05
CA GLN A 439 -7.74 3.39 -0.05
C GLN A 439 -8.11 4.00 -1.40
N ILE A 440 -9.27 4.67 -1.47
CA ILE A 440 -9.71 5.34 -2.70
C ILE A 440 -8.81 6.51 -3.03
N LEU A 441 -8.55 7.41 -2.08
CA LEU A 441 -7.73 8.60 -2.33
C LEU A 441 -6.31 8.24 -2.77
N ARG A 442 -5.69 7.22 -2.17
CA ARG A 442 -4.34 6.75 -2.56
C ARG A 442 -4.29 6.01 -3.89
N LEU A 443 -5.43 5.57 -4.40
CA LEU A 443 -5.55 4.97 -5.72
C LEU A 443 -5.82 6.01 -6.81
N CYS A 444 -6.62 7.03 -6.47
CA CYS A 444 -7.20 7.98 -7.42
C CYS A 444 -6.48 9.32 -7.48
N VAL A 445 -5.73 9.69 -6.44
CA VAL A 445 -5.10 11.01 -6.34
C VAL A 445 -3.59 10.83 -6.15
N SER A 446 -2.81 11.51 -6.98
CA SER A 446 -1.35 11.54 -6.87
C SER A 446 -0.85 12.59 -5.85
N GLU A 447 -1.64 13.63 -5.62
CA GLU A 447 -1.35 14.73 -4.69
C GLU A 447 -2.41 14.79 -3.56
N GLY A 448 -2.48 15.90 -2.82
CA GLY A 448 -3.55 16.14 -1.84
C GLY A 448 -4.92 16.23 -2.53
N PHE A 449 -5.93 15.63 -1.91
CA PHE A 449 -7.30 15.66 -2.44
C PHE A 449 -7.93 17.03 -2.20
N LYS A 450 -8.53 17.59 -3.26
CA LYS A 450 -9.26 18.85 -3.22
C LYS A 450 -10.64 18.67 -3.82
N PRO A 451 -11.73 18.78 -3.03
CA PRO A 451 -13.08 18.59 -3.52
C PRO A 451 -13.43 19.50 -4.70
N GLU A 452 -12.97 20.75 -4.69
CA GLU A 452 -13.29 21.74 -5.72
C GLU A 452 -12.73 21.41 -7.11
N SER A 453 -11.69 20.58 -7.19
CA SER A 453 -11.11 20.11 -8.46
C SER A 453 -11.47 18.66 -8.79
N ALA A 454 -11.96 17.89 -7.82
CA ALA A 454 -12.22 16.46 -7.98
C ALA A 454 -13.38 16.16 -8.94
N GLY A 455 -13.26 15.05 -9.66
CA GLY A 455 -14.28 14.59 -10.60
C GLY A 455 -15.53 14.03 -9.93
N ALA A 456 -16.65 14.07 -10.65
CA ALA A 456 -17.92 13.53 -10.19
C ALA A 456 -17.86 12.02 -9.89
N ASP A 457 -17.09 11.25 -10.68
CA ASP A 457 -16.85 9.83 -10.41
C ASP A 457 -16.14 9.60 -9.08
N LEU A 458 -15.06 10.33 -8.81
CA LEU A 458 -14.30 10.19 -7.55
C LEU A 458 -15.19 10.56 -6.35
N MET A 459 -15.94 11.65 -6.43
CA MET A 459 -16.90 12.05 -5.39
C MET A 459 -17.96 10.98 -5.15
N ARG A 460 -18.54 10.39 -6.21
CA ARG A 460 -19.51 9.28 -6.11
C ARG A 460 -18.89 8.05 -5.47
N VAL A 461 -17.65 7.70 -5.83
CA VAL A 461 -16.93 6.57 -5.24
C VAL A 461 -16.69 6.82 -3.76
N LEU A 462 -16.24 8.02 -3.36
CA LEU A 462 -16.00 8.38 -1.97
C LEU A 462 -17.28 8.29 -1.13
N ALA A 463 -18.39 8.88 -1.61
CA ALA A 463 -19.70 8.78 -0.93
C ALA A 463 -20.18 7.33 -0.80
N ARG A 464 -20.00 6.52 -1.86
CA ARG A 464 -20.39 5.10 -1.83
C ARG A 464 -19.58 4.30 -0.81
N VAL A 465 -18.24 4.45 -0.78
CA VAL A 465 -17.41 3.67 0.16
C VAL A 465 -17.63 4.07 1.61
N SER A 466 -18.04 5.31 1.86
CA SER A 466 -18.43 5.77 3.19
C SER A 466 -19.86 5.39 3.59
N ASN A 467 -20.65 4.78 2.69
CA ASN A 467 -22.09 4.54 2.84
C ASN A 467 -22.91 5.83 3.06
N GLU A 468 -22.49 6.92 2.44
CA GLU A 468 -23.20 8.21 2.49
C GLU A 468 -23.95 8.44 1.16
N PRO A 469 -25.10 9.13 1.16
CA PRO A 469 -25.92 9.32 -0.03
C PRO A 469 -25.26 10.22 -1.09
N ASP A 470 -24.43 11.17 -0.64
CA ASP A 470 -23.72 12.11 -1.49
C ASP A 470 -22.46 12.62 -0.79
N PHE A 471 -21.64 13.35 -1.56
CA PHE A 471 -20.36 13.88 -1.07
C PHE A 471 -20.53 14.95 0.01
N SER A 472 -21.61 15.74 -0.02
CA SER A 472 -21.87 16.77 1.01
C SER A 472 -22.14 16.13 2.38
N SER A 473 -22.87 15.02 2.39
CA SER A 473 -23.17 14.23 3.59
C SER A 473 -21.90 13.58 4.13
N LEU A 474 -21.06 13.04 3.24
CA LEU A 474 -19.73 12.55 3.59
C LEU A 474 -18.86 13.63 4.23
N GLU A 475 -18.79 14.82 3.64
CA GLU A 475 -17.96 15.90 4.17
C GLU A 475 -18.39 16.32 5.58
N ALA A 476 -19.70 16.41 5.83
CA ALA A 476 -20.24 16.66 7.17
C ALA A 476 -19.87 15.53 8.15
N ARG A 477 -19.97 14.27 7.71
CA ARG A 477 -19.64 13.10 8.51
C ARG A 477 -18.15 13.01 8.87
N VAL A 478 -17.26 13.37 7.94
CA VAL A 478 -15.81 13.43 8.19
C VAL A 478 -15.51 14.43 9.30
N ARG A 479 -16.11 15.63 9.25
CA ARG A 479 -15.92 16.66 10.29
C ARG A 479 -16.41 16.21 11.66
N GLU A 480 -17.61 15.62 11.71
CA GLU A 480 -18.19 15.08 12.95
C GLU A 480 -17.26 14.05 13.58
N ILE A 481 -16.86 13.03 12.80
CA ILE A 481 -15.98 11.95 13.28
C ILE A 481 -14.61 12.49 13.71
N GLN A 482 -14.02 13.42 12.94
CA GLN A 482 -12.74 14.03 13.31
C GLN A 482 -12.85 14.79 14.64
N SER A 483 -13.94 15.54 14.85
CA SER A 483 -14.19 16.21 16.13
C SER A 483 -14.27 15.20 17.29
N ASP A 484 -15.05 14.14 17.12
CA ASP A 484 -15.22 13.09 18.14
C ASP A 484 -13.89 12.40 18.48
N VAL A 485 -13.10 12.04 17.45
CA VAL A 485 -11.79 11.40 17.65
C VAL A 485 -10.83 12.34 18.36
N ARG A 486 -10.83 13.63 18.02
CA ARG A 486 -9.97 14.61 18.67
C ARG A 486 -10.33 14.77 20.15
N GLU A 487 -11.61 14.76 20.49
CA GLU A 487 -12.06 14.78 21.90
C GLU A 487 -11.59 13.52 22.65
N VAL A 488 -11.76 12.33 22.05
CA VAL A 488 -11.27 11.07 22.63
C VAL A 488 -9.75 11.07 22.80
N PHE A 489 -9.00 11.61 21.83
CA PHE A 489 -7.54 11.76 21.93
C PHE A 489 -7.16 12.60 23.15
N LYS A 490 -7.80 13.75 23.34
CA LYS A 490 -7.55 14.64 24.48
C LYS A 490 -7.86 13.95 25.81
N GLN A 491 -8.98 13.27 25.91
CA GLN A 491 -9.37 12.58 27.15
C GLN A 491 -8.42 11.43 27.53
N ILE A 492 -7.91 10.68 26.53
CA ILE A 492 -7.02 9.54 26.77
C ILE A 492 -5.56 9.96 26.98
N VAL A 493 -5.08 10.93 26.20
CA VAL A 493 -3.65 11.29 26.10
C VAL A 493 -3.34 12.61 26.81
N GLU A 494 -4.15 13.66 26.62
CA GLU A 494 -3.86 14.99 27.18
C GLU A 494 -4.44 15.17 28.59
N GLY A 495 -5.40 14.33 28.99
CA GLY A 495 -6.02 14.33 30.32
C GLY A 495 -6.90 15.56 30.55
N GLU A 496 -8.13 15.55 30.06
CA GLU A 496 -9.17 16.44 30.60
C GLU A 496 -9.81 15.79 31.85
N GLY A 497 -9.21 16.03 33.03
CA GLY A 497 -9.86 15.86 34.34
C GLY A 497 -9.26 14.82 35.28
#